data_AF-A0A936GZZ0-F1
#
_entry.id   AF-A0A936GZZ0-F1
#
_cell.length_a   1.000
_cell.length_b   1.000
_cell.length_c   1.000
_cell.angle_alpha   90.00
_cell.angle_beta   90.00
_cell.angle_gamma   90.00
#
_symmetry.space_group_name_H-M   'P 1'
#
loop_
_entity.id
_entity.type
_entity.pdbx_description
1 polymer ?
#
loop_
_entity_poly.entity_id
_entity_poly.type
_entity_poly.pdbx_seq_one_letter_code
_entity_poly.pdbx_strand_id
1 'polypeptide(L)'
;MLLPKRVVTGAAISPDGNTVAILSYFYNFSLGLIPKSRTTVFFLSGFPGTDFTKGKIRKKRIAHGFRPSQFEAIDFTPDGNLIIASEKTPVYPNKFKVVRMERMERL
;
A
#
# COMPACT_ATOMS: atom_id res chain seq x y z
N MET A 1 -15.60 2.47 9.43
CA MET A 1 -14.25 3.05 9.22
C MET A 1 -13.52 2.26 8.14
N LEU A 2 -13.00 2.92 7.10
CA LEU A 2 -12.44 2.29 5.90
C LEU A 2 -11.14 1.49 6.17
N LEU A 3 -10.30 2.00 7.08
CA LEU A 3 -8.94 1.50 7.36
C LEU A 3 -8.66 1.41 8.87
N PRO A 4 -9.31 0.49 9.61
CA PRO A 4 -9.18 0.43 11.06
C PRO A 4 -7.75 0.07 11.50
N LYS A 5 -7.21 0.82 12.48
CA LYS A 5 -5.89 0.59 13.10
C LYS A 5 -4.73 0.61 12.11
N ARG A 6 -4.81 1.48 11.09
CA ARG A 6 -3.77 1.63 10.06
C ARG A 6 -3.33 3.08 9.95
N VAL A 7 -2.06 3.25 9.68
CA VAL A 7 -1.46 4.53 9.26
C VAL A 7 -1.43 4.53 7.74
N VAL A 8 -1.96 5.58 7.13
CA VAL A 8 -1.82 5.84 5.69
C VAL A 8 -0.55 6.64 5.49
N THR A 9 0.33 6.15 4.62
CA THR A 9 1.62 6.81 4.36
C THR A 9 1.73 7.39 2.97
N GLY A 10 0.88 6.98 2.04
CA GLY A 10 0.84 7.55 0.70
C GLY A 10 -0.39 7.13 -0.07
N ALA A 11 -0.68 7.86 -1.14
CA ALA A 11 -1.72 7.52 -2.09
C ALA A 11 -1.28 7.91 -3.50
N ALA A 12 -1.75 7.17 -4.50
CA ALA A 12 -1.52 7.45 -5.91
C ALA A 12 -2.81 7.23 -6.69
N ILE A 13 -3.01 8.00 -7.74
CA ILE A 13 -4.14 7.87 -8.67
C ILE A 13 -3.59 7.22 -9.94
N SER A 14 -4.30 6.22 -10.46
CA SER A 14 -3.91 5.57 -11.71
C SER A 14 -3.91 6.56 -12.87
N PRO A 15 -3.10 6.34 -13.93
CA PRO A 15 -3.03 7.25 -15.07
C PRO A 15 -4.38 7.50 -15.76
N ASP A 16 -5.29 6.53 -15.70
CA ASP A 16 -6.65 6.62 -16.25
C ASP A 16 -7.66 7.29 -15.27
N GLY A 17 -7.24 7.65 -14.06
CA GLY A 17 -8.07 8.26 -13.03
C GLY A 17 -9.08 7.34 -12.34
N ASN A 18 -9.19 6.07 -12.75
CA ASN A 18 -10.27 5.18 -12.31
C ASN A 18 -9.97 4.42 -11.02
N THR A 19 -8.71 4.43 -10.57
CA THR A 19 -8.26 3.72 -9.39
C THR A 19 -7.43 4.61 -8.48
N VAL A 20 -7.72 4.59 -7.18
CA VAL A 20 -6.86 5.18 -6.15
C VAL A 20 -6.21 4.05 -5.36
N ALA A 21 -4.88 4.04 -5.35
CA ALA A 21 -4.08 3.15 -4.53
C ALA A 21 -3.69 3.86 -3.23
N ILE A 22 -4.01 3.29 -2.08
CA ILE A 22 -3.67 3.81 -0.75
C ILE A 22 -2.67 2.86 -0.10
N LEU A 23 -1.46 3.37 0.15
CA LEU A 23 -0.43 2.67 0.90
C LEU A 23 -0.66 2.87 2.40
N SER A 24 -0.68 1.77 3.13
CA SER A 24 -0.85 1.80 4.58
C SER A 24 -0.04 0.72 5.26
N TYR A 25 0.21 0.90 6.54
CA TYR A 25 0.68 -0.18 7.40
C TYR A 25 -0.11 -0.21 8.71
N PHE A 26 -0.11 -1.37 9.39
CA PHE A 26 -0.32 -1.38 10.83
C PHE A 26 1.02 -1.65 11.51
N TYR A 27 1.20 -1.07 12.69
CA TYR A 27 2.30 -1.34 13.58
C TYR A 27 1.75 -1.79 14.92
N ASN A 28 2.23 -2.92 15.44
CA ASN A 28 1.85 -3.46 16.73
C ASN A 28 3.02 -4.24 17.35
N PHE A 29 3.00 -4.46 18.66
CA PHE A 29 3.94 -5.34 19.34
C PHE A 29 3.27 -6.69 19.66
N SER A 30 3.91 -7.80 19.28
CA SER A 30 3.49 -9.13 19.72
C SER A 30 4.16 -9.47 21.03
N LEU A 31 3.39 -9.92 22.03
CA LEU A 31 3.88 -10.24 23.38
C LEU A 31 4.65 -9.07 24.03
N GLY A 32 4.38 -7.82 23.62
CA GLY A 32 5.08 -6.62 24.09
C GLY A 32 6.52 -6.46 23.59
N LEU A 33 7.11 -7.45 22.89
CA LEU A 33 8.54 -7.47 22.58
C LEU A 33 8.87 -7.50 21.08
N ILE A 34 8.02 -8.11 20.26
CA ILE A 34 8.35 -8.34 18.85
C ILE A 34 7.55 -7.37 17.97
N PRO A 35 8.20 -6.39 17.31
CA PRO A 35 7.52 -5.47 16.42
C PRO A 35 6.95 -6.22 15.22
N LYS A 36 5.65 -6.04 14.97
CA LYS A 36 4.92 -6.57 13.82
C LYS A 36 4.42 -5.40 12.98
N SER A 37 5.02 -5.22 11.81
CA SER A 37 4.46 -4.38 10.76
C SER A 37 3.71 -5.23 9.74
N ARG A 38 2.67 -4.66 9.10
CA ARG A 38 2.10 -5.24 7.88
C ARG A 38 1.70 -4.15 6.92
N THR A 39 2.43 -4.07 5.82
CA THR A 39 2.12 -3.17 4.71
C THR A 39 0.96 -3.71 3.87
N THR A 40 0.02 -2.85 3.52
CA THR A 40 -1.13 -3.19 2.68
C THR A 40 -1.43 -2.03 1.76
N VAL A 41 -1.59 -2.33 0.47
CA VAL A 41 -2.14 -1.39 -0.51
C VAL A 41 -3.62 -1.66 -0.64
N PHE A 42 -4.43 -0.61 -0.50
CA PHE A 42 -5.86 -0.63 -0.78
C PHE A 42 -6.10 -0.02 -2.15
N PHE A 43 -7.00 -0.61 -2.92
CA PHE A 43 -7.38 -0.16 -4.25
C PHE A 43 -8.85 0.23 -4.20
N LEU A 44 -9.13 1.50 -4.41
CA LEU A 44 -10.47 2.04 -4.54
C LEU A 44 -10.74 2.23 -6.03
N SER A 45 -11.85 1.71 -6.56
CA SER A 45 -12.20 1.87 -7.97
C SER A 45 -13.72 1.91 -8.19
N GLY A 46 -14.16 2.39 -9.35
CA GLY A 46 -15.59 2.50 -9.66
C GLY A 46 -16.35 3.46 -8.72
N PHE A 47 -15.67 4.50 -8.27
CA PHE A 47 -16.24 5.58 -7.47
C PHE A 47 -16.81 6.68 -8.38
N PRO A 48 -17.88 7.39 -7.96
CA PRO A 48 -18.39 8.53 -8.72
C PRO A 48 -17.56 9.79 -8.46
N GLY A 49 -17.03 10.39 -9.52
CA GLY A 49 -16.25 11.63 -9.44
C GLY A 49 -15.02 11.47 -8.54
N THR A 50 -14.97 12.24 -7.45
CA THR A 50 -13.89 12.20 -6.45
C THR A 50 -14.29 11.49 -5.15
N ASP A 51 -15.47 10.86 -5.10
CA ASP A 51 -15.95 10.17 -3.90
C ASP A 51 -15.40 8.74 -3.82
N PHE A 52 -14.07 8.65 -3.63
CA PHE A 52 -13.31 7.40 -3.59
C PHE A 52 -13.86 6.39 -2.57
N THR A 53 -14.59 6.84 -1.55
CA THR A 53 -15.13 6.00 -0.48
C THR A 53 -16.39 5.23 -0.88
N LYS A 54 -17.09 5.65 -1.94
CA LYS A 54 -18.30 5.00 -2.47
C LYS A 54 -18.01 3.95 -3.56
N GLY A 55 -16.73 3.73 -3.89
CA GLY A 55 -16.30 2.72 -4.85
C GLY A 55 -16.12 1.31 -4.26
N LYS A 56 -15.68 0.39 -5.11
CA LYS A 56 -15.21 -0.94 -4.73
C LYS A 56 -13.86 -0.85 -4.04
N ILE A 57 -13.65 -1.68 -3.02
CA ILE A 57 -12.40 -1.73 -2.25
C ILE A 57 -11.77 -3.11 -2.38
N ARG A 58 -10.55 -3.16 -2.92
CA ARG A 58 -9.69 -4.35 -2.88
C ARG A 58 -8.46 -4.07 -2.03
N LYS A 59 -7.81 -5.11 -1.50
CA LYS A 59 -6.59 -4.94 -0.70
C LYS A 59 -5.56 -6.00 -1.03
N LYS A 60 -4.29 -5.59 -1.09
CA LYS A 60 -3.15 -6.48 -1.27
C LYS A 60 -2.19 -6.34 -0.12
N ARG A 61 -1.93 -7.44 0.56
CA ARG A 61 -0.86 -7.51 1.57
C ARG A 61 0.47 -7.55 0.84
N ILE A 62 1.38 -6.67 1.22
CA ILE A 62 2.74 -6.70 0.69
C ILE A 62 3.54 -7.61 1.61
N ALA A 63 3.92 -8.77 1.09
CA ALA A 63 4.85 -9.64 1.79
C ALA A 63 6.20 -8.91 1.93
N HIS A 64 6.65 -8.75 3.17
CA HIS A 64 8.02 -8.38 3.49
C HIS A 64 8.65 -9.55 4.25
N GLY A 65 9.97 -9.73 4.12
CA GLY A 65 10.68 -10.69 4.95
C GLY A 65 10.66 -10.29 6.43
N PHE A 66 11.52 -10.91 7.23
CA PHE A 66 11.62 -10.67 8.69
C PHE A 66 12.03 -9.25 9.11
N ARG A 67 12.30 -8.33 8.16
CA ARG A 67 12.66 -6.94 8.47
C ARG A 67 11.42 -6.05 8.43
N PRO A 68 11.14 -5.25 9.47
CA PRO A 68 10.07 -4.27 9.43
C PRO A 68 10.47 -3.16 8.44
N SER A 69 9.88 -3.21 7.26
CA SER A 69 10.06 -2.19 6.22
C SER A 69 8.79 -1.35 6.14
N GLN A 70 8.90 -0.07 6.48
CA GLN A 70 7.84 0.92 6.26
C GLN A 70 8.04 1.52 4.87
N PHE A 71 6.99 1.49 4.06
CA PHE A 71 6.99 2.13 2.74
C PHE A 71 6.19 3.42 2.86
N GLU A 72 6.71 4.50 2.28
CA GLU A 72 6.18 5.85 2.47
C GLU A 72 5.93 6.57 1.14
N ALA A 73 6.46 6.04 0.04
CA ALA A 73 6.13 6.50 -1.30
C ALA A 73 5.37 5.39 -2.06
N ILE A 74 4.41 5.80 -2.88
CA ILE A 74 3.66 4.96 -3.79
C ILE A 74 3.39 5.74 -5.07
N ASP A 75 3.53 5.08 -6.22
CA ASP A 75 3.09 5.63 -7.50
C ASP A 75 2.75 4.52 -8.50
N PHE A 76 2.06 4.87 -9.58
CA PHE A 76 1.87 3.99 -10.73
C PHE A 76 3.06 4.08 -11.69
N THR A 77 3.49 2.94 -12.18
CA THR A 77 4.48 2.85 -13.25
C THR A 77 3.80 2.96 -14.62
N PRO A 78 4.54 3.29 -15.69
CA PRO A 78 3.95 3.45 -17.04
C PRO A 78 3.21 2.21 -17.58
N ASP A 79 3.61 1.02 -17.13
CA ASP A 79 2.99 -0.26 -17.46
C ASP A 79 1.78 -0.61 -16.56
N GLY A 80 1.28 0.35 -15.76
CA GLY A 80 0.10 0.20 -14.93
C GLY A 80 0.32 -0.60 -13.64
N ASN A 81 1.56 -1.00 -13.34
CA ASN A 81 1.91 -1.58 -12.05
C ASN A 81 2.05 -0.48 -10.98
N LEU A 82 2.22 -0.88 -9.73
CA LEU A 82 2.56 0.05 -8.65
C LEU A 82 4.02 -0.09 -8.27
N ILE A 83 4.67 1.02 -7.96
CA ILE A 83 5.94 1.04 -7.24
C ILE A 83 5.71 1.61 -5.84
N ILE A 84 6.28 0.97 -4.84
CA ILE A 84 6.34 1.49 -3.47
C ILE A 84 7.78 1.61 -3.03
N ALA A 85 8.13 2.66 -2.29
CA ALA A 85 9.50 2.87 -1.79
C ALA A 85 9.54 3.24 -0.30
N SER A 86 10.61 2.80 0.36
CA SER A 86 10.95 3.13 1.75
C SER A 86 12.05 4.18 1.79
N GLU A 87 11.98 5.06 2.78
CA GLU A 87 13.08 5.96 3.09
C GLU A 87 14.32 5.17 3.55
N LYS A 88 15.50 5.77 3.36
CA LYS A 88 16.74 5.31 3.98
C LYS A 88 16.69 5.68 5.47
N THR A 89 17.03 4.73 6.32
CA THR A 89 17.26 4.97 7.75
C THR A 89 18.75 4.71 8.05
N PRO A 90 19.26 5.11 9.24
CA PRO A 90 20.64 4.78 9.64
C PRO A 90 20.94 3.27 9.62
N VAL A 91 19.93 2.42 9.82
CA VAL A 91 20.07 0.96 9.94
C VAL A 91 19.71 0.23 8.63
N TYR A 92 18.83 0.79 7.81
CA TYR A 92 18.32 0.13 6.61
C TYR A 92 18.42 1.04 5.38
N PRO A 93 18.96 0.53 4.25
CA PRO A 93 18.96 1.29 3.00
C PRO A 93 17.54 1.48 2.46
N ASN A 94 17.37 2.45 1.56
CA ASN A 94 16.14 2.62 0.80
C ASN A 94 15.85 1.35 0.00
N LYS A 95 14.56 1.02 -0.12
CA LYS A 95 14.10 -0.15 -0.88
C LYS A 95 12.91 0.27 -1.69
N PHE A 96 12.80 -0.28 -2.89
CA PHE A 96 11.56 -0.19 -3.67
C PHE A 96 11.03 -1.59 -3.97
N LYS A 97 9.74 -1.67 -4.27
CA LYS A 97 9.09 -2.91 -4.68
C LYS A 97 8.03 -2.61 -5.73
N VAL A 98 8.05 -3.39 -6.80
CA VAL A 98 6.99 -3.38 -7.80
C VAL A 98 5.88 -4.34 -7.37
N VAL A 99 4.65 -3.83 -7.36
CA VAL A 99 3.44 -4.55 -7.01
C VAL A 99 2.63 -4.74 -8.29
N ARG A 100 2.70 -5.97 -8.84
CA ARG A 100 2.01 -6.28 -10.11
C ARG A 100 0.50 -6.29 -10.00
N MET A 101 -0.20 -5.64 -10.93
CA MET A 101 -1.66 -5.48 -10.92
C MET A 101 -2.43 -6.66 -11.54
N GLU A 102 -1.92 -7.31 -12.59
CA GLU A 102 -2.58 -8.45 -13.29
C GLU A 102 -3.00 -9.61 -12.38
N ARG A 103 -2.29 -9.78 -11.25
CA ARG A 103 -2.56 -10.84 -10.27
C ARG A 103 -3.74 -10.52 -9.33
N MET A 104 -4.28 -9.30 -9.38
CA MET A 104 -5.37 -8.80 -8.53
C MET A 104 -6.74 -8.88 -9.20
N GLU A 105 -6.82 -8.95 -10.53
CA GLU A 105 -8.09 -9.07 -11.24
C GLU A 105 -8.67 -10.49 -11.17
N ARG A 106 -7.82 -11.51 -10.94
CA ARG A 106 -8.18 -12.94 -10.87
C ARG A 106 -8.48 -13.48 -9.47
N LEU A 107 -8.55 -12.62 -8.45
CA LEU A 107 -8.87 -12.96 -7.05
C LEU A 107 -10.06 -12.14 -6.57
#